data_AF-A0A2E7Z1T2-F1
#
_entry.id   AF-A0A2E7Z1T2-F1
#
_cell.length_a   1.000
_cell.length_b   1.000
_cell.length_c   1.000
_cell.angle_alpha   90.00
_cell.angle_beta   90.00
_cell.angle_gamma   90.00
#
_symmetry.space_group_name_H-M   'P 1'
#
loop_
_entity.id
_entity.type
_entity.pdbx_description
1 polymer ?
#
loop_
_entity_poly.entity_id
_entity_poly.type
_entity_poly.pdbx_seq_one_letter_code
_entity_poly.pdbx_strand_id
1 'polypeptide(L)'
;MRHKVTLGSVHKGSEAFIIAEHFVNKEKSILYIARDDREIYALQSKLFWLLPKADILIFRSWDQIPYDNVSPSREIQSERIKSLYQLSVNKQKKIILSSVNAKNHRPALEIIFDARM
;
A
#
# COMPACT_ATOMS: atom_id res chain seq x y z
N MET A 1 -22.97 -2.11 -5.61
CA MET A 1 -23.28 -0.80 -4.99
C MET A 1 -22.03 -0.33 -4.24
N ARG A 2 -21.41 0.80 -4.62
CA ARG A 2 -20.23 1.34 -3.90
C ARG A 2 -20.72 2.12 -2.69
N HIS A 3 -20.61 1.54 -1.50
CA HIS A 3 -20.86 2.27 -0.25
C HIS A 3 -19.70 3.23 0.00
N LYS A 4 -19.88 4.51 -0.36
CA LYS A 4 -18.95 5.58 -0.03
C LYS A 4 -19.34 6.16 1.32
N VAL A 5 -18.44 6.05 2.29
CA VAL A 5 -18.57 6.69 3.60
C VAL A 5 -17.53 7.80 3.67
N THR A 6 -17.93 8.99 4.13
CA THR A 6 -17.03 10.11 4.37
C THR A 6 -17.01 10.36 5.88
N LEU A 7 -15.81 10.25 6.45
CA LEU A 7 -15.54 10.54 7.86
C LEU A 7 -14.85 11.91 7.92
N GLY A 8 -15.50 12.89 8.55
CA GLY A 8 -14.95 14.22 8.81
C GLY A 8 -14.45 14.35 10.25
N SER A 9 -13.71 15.43 10.54
CA SER A 9 -13.24 15.77 11.90
C SER A 9 -12.36 14.69 12.57
N VAL A 10 -11.68 13.88 11.78
CA VAL A 10 -10.73 12.88 12.28
C VAL A 10 -9.44 13.60 12.67
N HIS A 11 -9.01 13.47 13.92
CA HIS A 11 -7.73 14.02 14.36
C HIS A 11 -6.59 13.30 13.65
N LYS A 12 -5.55 14.04 13.27
CA LYS A 12 -4.40 13.48 12.57
C LYS A 12 -3.75 12.39 13.42
N GLY A 13 -3.64 11.20 12.88
CA GLY A 13 -3.12 10.02 13.56
C GLY A 13 -4.17 9.07 14.12
N SER A 14 -5.44 9.48 14.21
CA SER A 14 -6.55 8.61 14.62
C SER A 14 -6.95 7.62 13.52
N GLU A 15 -6.47 7.79 12.28
CA GLU A 15 -6.77 6.92 11.15
C GLU A 15 -6.32 5.48 11.43
N ALA A 16 -5.20 5.31 12.16
CA ALA A 16 -4.69 3.99 12.56
C ALA A 16 -5.70 3.18 13.37
N PHE A 17 -6.43 3.83 14.28
CA PHE A 17 -7.45 3.18 15.11
C PHE A 17 -8.65 2.76 14.30
N ILE A 18 -9.12 3.62 13.38
CA ILE A 18 -10.24 3.32 12.49
C ILE A 18 -9.90 2.14 11.59
N ILE A 19 -8.68 2.15 11.02
CA ILE A 19 -8.17 1.05 10.19
C ILE A 19 -8.07 -0.22 11.01
N ALA A 20 -7.54 -0.16 12.23
CA ALA A 20 -7.38 -1.33 13.09
C ALA A 20 -8.72 -1.94 13.49
N GLU A 21 -9.69 -1.13 13.91
CA GLU A 21 -11.04 -1.58 14.20
C GLU A 21 -11.68 -2.26 12.98
N HIS A 22 -11.62 -1.61 11.81
CA HIS A 22 -12.12 -2.20 10.57
C HIS A 22 -11.37 -3.48 10.19
N PHE A 23 -10.07 -3.54 10.48
CA PHE A 23 -9.24 -4.71 10.25
C PHE A 23 -9.47 -5.84 11.26
N VAL A 24 -10.05 -5.59 12.43
CA VAL A 24 -10.44 -6.68 13.32
C VAL A 24 -11.84 -7.18 12.97
N ASN A 25 -12.76 -6.26 12.66
CA ASN A 25 -14.19 -6.57 12.55
C ASN A 25 -14.66 -7.09 11.18
N LYS A 26 -13.85 -6.97 10.12
CA LYS A 26 -14.23 -7.40 8.75
C LYS A 26 -13.33 -8.52 8.26
N GLU A 27 -13.74 -9.36 7.33
CA GLU A 27 -12.85 -10.40 6.74
C GLU A 27 -12.12 -9.94 5.45
N LYS A 28 -12.04 -8.63 5.21
CA LYS A 28 -11.50 -8.07 3.95
C LYS A 28 -10.22 -7.28 4.15
N SER A 29 -9.24 -7.49 3.27
CA SER A 29 -8.03 -6.67 3.19
C SER A 29 -8.35 -5.18 2.99
N ILE A 30 -7.49 -4.31 3.51
CA ILE A 30 -7.67 -2.86 3.46
C ILE A 30 -6.55 -2.27 2.60
N LEU A 31 -6.91 -1.41 1.64
CA LEU A 31 -5.97 -0.55 0.93
C LEU A 31 -6.11 0.87 1.44
N TYR A 32 -5.07 1.38 2.08
CA TYR A 32 -4.95 2.77 2.49
C TYR A 32 -4.14 3.54 1.44
N ILE A 33 -4.73 4.62 0.92
CA ILE A 33 -4.06 5.55 0.01
C ILE A 33 -3.72 6.81 0.78
N ALA A 34 -2.45 6.92 1.16
CA ALA A 34 -1.86 8.07 1.81
C ALA A 34 -1.59 9.20 0.82
N ARG A 35 -1.44 10.42 1.34
CA ARG A 35 -1.01 11.57 0.53
C ARG A 35 0.45 11.46 0.09
N ASP A 36 1.31 10.97 0.96
CA ASP A 36 2.75 10.87 0.72
C ASP A 36 3.38 9.74 1.54
N ASP A 37 4.65 9.43 1.25
CA ASP A 37 5.34 8.32 1.92
C ASP A 37 5.60 8.59 3.41
N ARG A 38 5.68 9.86 3.85
CA ARG A 38 5.86 10.18 5.27
C ARG A 38 4.64 9.76 6.06
N GLU A 39 3.45 9.98 5.51
CA GLU A 39 2.19 9.52 6.07
C GLU A 39 2.10 7.99 6.11
N ILE A 40 2.57 7.29 5.07
CA ILE A 40 2.65 5.82 5.05
C ILE A 40 3.46 5.32 6.25
N TYR A 41 4.69 5.79 6.42
CA TYR A 41 5.57 5.30 7.49
C TYR A 41 5.03 5.66 8.88
N ALA A 42 4.50 6.88 9.05
CA ALA A 42 3.87 7.28 10.31
C ALA A 42 2.66 6.41 10.67
N LEU A 43 1.86 6.02 9.67
CA LEU A 43 0.72 5.13 9.86
C LEU A 43 1.18 3.69 10.13
N GLN A 44 2.18 3.20 9.38
CA GLN A 44 2.75 1.87 9.56
C GLN A 44 3.24 1.66 10.99
N SER A 45 4.01 2.60 11.55
CA SER A 45 4.50 2.47 12.93
C SER A 45 3.37 2.35 13.95
N LYS A 46 2.27 3.10 13.77
CA LYS A 46 1.10 3.01 14.64
C LYS A 46 0.35 1.69 14.47
N LEU A 47 0.17 1.24 13.23
CA LEU A 47 -0.50 -0.03 12.94
C LEU A 47 0.31 -1.22 13.45
N PHE A 48 1.64 -1.16 13.39
CA PHE A 48 2.50 -2.20 13.98
C PHE A 48 2.30 -2.32 15.49
N TRP A 49 2.14 -1.18 16.17
CA TRP A 49 1.83 -1.17 17.61
C TRP A 49 0.42 -1.68 17.92
N LEU A 50 -0.58 -1.27 17.14
CA LEU A 50 -1.98 -1.67 17.34
C LEU A 50 -2.26 -3.13 16.94
N LEU A 51 -1.59 -3.63 15.92
CA LEU A 51 -1.84 -4.91 15.27
C LEU A 51 -0.51 -5.64 14.98
N PRO A 52 0.24 -6.07 16.01
CA PRO A 52 1.58 -6.65 15.84
C PRO A 52 1.60 -7.95 15.02
N LYS A 53 0.44 -8.60 14.85
CA LYS A 53 0.28 -9.84 14.06
C LYS A 53 -0.31 -9.62 12.67
N ALA A 54 -0.71 -8.39 12.33
CA ALA A 54 -1.28 -8.12 11.01
C ALA A 54 -0.18 -8.08 9.94
N ASP A 55 -0.48 -8.67 8.78
CA ASP A 55 0.35 -8.52 7.58
C ASP A 55 0.16 -7.09 7.04
N ILE A 56 1.19 -6.24 7.18
CA ILE A 56 1.20 -4.86 6.72
C ILE A 56 2.22 -4.74 5.57
N LEU A 57 1.71 -4.49 4.38
CA LEU A 57 2.49 -4.37 3.15
C LEU A 57 2.56 -2.90 2.71
N ILE A 58 3.74 -2.44 2.29
CA ILE A 58 3.90 -1.13 1.66
C ILE A 58 4.09 -1.31 0.16
N PHE A 59 3.17 -0.76 -0.63
CA PHE A 59 3.33 -0.62 -2.07
C PHE A 59 3.83 0.79 -2.40
N ARG A 60 5.16 0.92 -2.46
CA ARG A 60 5.90 2.17 -2.69
C ARG A 60 5.54 2.82 -4.01
N SER A 61 5.61 4.14 -4.08
CA SER A 61 5.62 4.87 -5.36
C SER A 61 6.92 4.63 -6.14
N TRP A 62 6.91 4.95 -7.44
CA TRP A 62 8.16 5.17 -8.16
C TRP A 62 8.87 6.39 -7.59
N ASP A 63 10.20 6.37 -7.59
CA ASP A 63 11.08 7.47 -7.20
C ASP A 63 11.29 8.49 -8.33
N GLN A 64 10.52 8.37 -9.40
CA GLN A 64 10.60 9.19 -10.60
C GLN A 64 9.44 10.15 -10.71
N ILE A 65 9.70 11.27 -11.37
CA ILE A 65 8.66 12.18 -11.82
C ILE A 65 8.05 11.70 -13.15
N PRO A 66 6.82 12.11 -13.50
CA PRO A 66 6.26 11.83 -14.81
C PRO A 66 7.17 12.36 -15.93
N TYR A 67 7.38 11.53 -16.97
CA TYR A 67 8.21 11.84 -18.13
C TYR A 67 9.71 12.03 -17.83
N ASP A 68 10.19 11.42 -16.75
CA ASP A 68 11.62 11.30 -16.48
C ASP A 68 12.29 10.33 -17.48
N ASN A 69 13.50 10.66 -17.93
CA ASN A 69 14.30 9.84 -18.84
C ASN A 69 15.20 8.86 -18.09
N VAL A 70 15.34 9.02 -16.78
CA VAL A 70 16.01 8.04 -15.93
C VAL A 70 15.07 6.85 -15.76
N SER A 71 15.57 5.70 -15.31
CA SER A 71 14.73 4.57 -14.87
C SER A 71 14.60 4.57 -13.34
N PRO A 72 13.53 3.99 -12.76
CA PRO A 72 13.38 3.99 -11.31
C PRO A 72 14.52 3.19 -10.68
N SER A 73 14.91 3.51 -9.45
CA SER A 73 15.99 2.77 -8.80
C SER A 73 15.70 1.28 -8.71
N ARG A 74 16.76 0.46 -8.76
CA ARG A 74 16.63 -1.02 -8.69
C ARG A 74 15.99 -1.45 -7.38
N GLU A 75 16.27 -0.70 -6.32
CA GLU A 75 15.72 -0.89 -4.98
C GLU A 75 14.19 -0.76 -5.01
N ILE A 76 13.66 0.33 -5.57
CA ILE A 76 12.21 0.56 -5.69
C ILE A 76 11.55 -0.46 -6.62
N GLN A 77 12.19 -0.79 -7.73
CA GLN A 77 11.71 -1.83 -8.65
C GLN A 77 11.56 -3.18 -7.92
N SER A 78 12.61 -3.61 -7.22
CA SER A 78 12.65 -4.87 -6.47
C SER A 78 11.59 -4.90 -5.36
N GLU A 79 11.45 -3.84 -4.57
CA GLU A 79 10.44 -3.75 -3.51
C GLU A 79 9.01 -3.84 -4.05
N ARG A 80 8.74 -3.19 -5.19
CA ARG A 80 7.43 -3.24 -5.84
C ARG A 80 7.13 -4.64 -6.39
N ILE A 81 8.09 -5.30 -7.03
CA ILE A 81 7.93 -6.69 -7.50
C ILE A 81 7.66 -7.62 -6.32
N LYS A 82 8.44 -7.51 -5.25
CA LYS A 82 8.23 -8.29 -4.00
C LYS A 82 6.83 -8.08 -3.44
N SER A 83 6.36 -6.84 -3.40
CA SER A 83 5.02 -6.50 -2.90
C SER A 83 3.92 -7.09 -3.78
N LEU A 84 4.05 -6.99 -5.11
CA LEU A 84 3.09 -7.58 -6.06
C LEU A 84 3.08 -9.10 -5.98
N TYR A 85 4.24 -9.73 -5.80
CA TYR A 85 4.35 -11.17 -5.58
C TYR A 85 3.66 -11.61 -4.28
N GLN A 86 3.89 -10.89 -3.17
CA GLN A 86 3.20 -11.15 -1.91
C GLN A 86 1.68 -10.94 -2.01
N LEU A 87 1.22 -10.04 -2.87
CA LEU A 87 -0.20 -9.85 -3.17
C LEU A 87 -0.78 -10.97 -4.02
N SER A 88 -0.01 -11.57 -4.93
CA SER A 88 -0.49 -12.63 -5.81
C SER A 88 -0.52 -14.00 -5.14
N VAL A 89 0.44 -14.29 -4.26
CA VAL A 89 0.57 -15.61 -3.61
C VAL A 89 -0.21 -15.71 -2.31
N ASN A 90 -0.16 -14.68 -1.46
CA ASN A 90 -0.77 -14.75 -0.13
C ASN A 90 -2.20 -14.17 -0.14
N LYS A 91 -3.19 -15.05 0.01
CA LYS A 91 -4.63 -14.70 0.10
C LYS A 91 -5.10 -14.30 1.50
N GLN A 92 -4.24 -14.37 2.51
CA GLN A 92 -4.59 -13.93 3.86
C GLN A 92 -4.92 -12.45 3.87
N LYS A 93 -5.77 -12.10 4.82
CA LYS A 93 -6.18 -10.73 5.06
C LYS A 93 -4.99 -9.87 5.45
N LYS A 94 -4.84 -8.71 4.80
CA LYS A 94 -3.69 -7.81 5.01
C LYS A 94 -4.05 -6.34 4.87
N ILE A 95 -3.19 -5.47 5.39
CA ILE A 95 -3.28 -4.02 5.23
C ILE A 95 -2.23 -3.60 4.22
N ILE A 96 -2.65 -2.90 3.18
CA ILE A 96 -1.79 -2.41 2.11
C ILE A 96 -1.74 -0.89 2.23
N LEU A 97 -0.54 -0.34 2.40
CA LEU A 97 -0.30 1.09 2.44
C LEU A 97 0.33 1.51 1.12
N SER A 98 -0.26 2.49 0.45
CA SER A 98 0.30 3.08 -0.77
C SER A 98 0.05 4.58 -0.79
N SER A 99 0.75 5.32 -1.63
CA SER A 99 0.55 6.77 -1.77
C SER A 99 -0.14 7.09 -3.09
N VAL A 100 -0.77 8.26 -3.18
CA VAL A 100 -1.41 8.73 -4.42
C VAL A 100 -0.47 8.69 -5.64
N ASN A 101 0.83 8.96 -5.42
CA ASN A 101 1.84 8.97 -6.47
C ASN A 101 2.11 7.57 -7.05
N ALA A 102 1.77 6.50 -6.34
CA ALA A 102 2.04 5.12 -6.77
C ALA A 102 1.15 4.69 -7.95
N LYS A 103 0.06 5.45 -8.20
CA LYS A 103 -0.93 5.16 -9.24
C LYS A 103 -0.52 5.64 -10.63
N ASN A 104 0.41 6.60 -10.74
CA ASN A 104 0.67 7.31 -11.99
C ASN A 104 1.33 6.48 -13.09
N HIS A 105 1.82 5.28 -12.78
CA HIS A 105 2.46 4.42 -13.77
C HIS A 105 1.93 3.00 -13.62
N ARG A 106 1.16 2.56 -14.62
CA ARG A 106 0.81 1.14 -14.77
C ARG A 106 2.09 0.42 -15.21
N PRO A 107 2.61 -0.56 -14.46
CA PRO A 107 3.63 -1.44 -15.03
C PRO A 107 3.01 -2.10 -16.26
N ALA A 108 3.78 -2.17 -17.36
CA ALA A 108 3.40 -3.01 -18.48
C ALA A 108 3.21 -4.44 -17.93
N LEU A 109 2.00 -4.98 -18.06
CA LEU A 109 1.64 -6.30 -17.53
C LEU A 109 2.52 -7.44 -18.10
N GLU A 110 3.20 -7.20 -19.23
CA GLU A 110 4.09 -8.16 -19.90
C GLU A 110 5.34 -8.51 -19.08
N ILE A 111 5.97 -7.57 -18.38
CA ILE A 111 7.26 -7.82 -17.70
C ILE A 111 7.11 -8.79 -16.51
N ILE A 112 5.93 -8.85 -15.89
CA ILE A 112 5.67 -9.72 -14.73
C ILE A 112 5.38 -11.17 -15.15
N PHE A 113 4.95 -11.40 -16.40
CA PHE A 113 4.71 -12.75 -16.92
C PHE A 113 5.97 -13.43 -17.47
N ASP A 114 6.98 -12.66 -17.87
CA ASP A 114 8.21 -13.20 -18.49
C ASP A 114 9.28 -13.63 -17.48
N ALA A 115 9.24 -13.11 -16.24
CA ALA A 115 10.17 -13.50 -15.17
C ALA A 115 9.89 -14.88 -14.53
N ARG A 116 9.20 -15.79 -15.25
CA ARG A 116 8.99 -17.20 -14.89
C ARG A 116 9.74 -18.15 -15.82
N MET A 117 11.03 -17.90 -16.04
CA MET A 117 11.98 -18.91 -16.51
C MET A 117 12.95 -19.27 -15.41
#